data_AF-A0A0D0GJV8-F1
#
_entry.id   AF-A0A0D0GJV8-F1
#
_cell.length_a   1.000
_cell.length_b   1.000
_cell.length_c   1.000
_cell.angle_alpha   90.00
_cell.angle_beta   90.00
_cell.angle_gamma   90.00
#
_symmetry.space_group_name_H-M   'P 1'
#
loop_
_entity.id
_entity.type
_entity.pdbx_description
1 polymer ?
#
loop_
_entity_poly.entity_id
_entity_poly.type
_entity_poly.pdbx_seq_one_letter_code
_entity_poly.pdbx_strand_id
1 'polypeptide(L)'
;MSDLELETKHEKYLITIRNLRANNFSKDLPFLILSENLPGGQVYKEFADGRIEIQEVVSAGKKFRTRVIKVLKGLQADSVRKTYGLL
;
A
#
# COMPACT_ATOMS: atom_id res chain seq x y z
N MET A 1 -24.47 14.67 -6.79
CA MET A 1 -23.62 13.78 -7.58
C MET A 1 -24.44 12.54 -7.83
N SER A 2 -24.55 12.13 -9.09
CA SER A 2 -25.26 10.89 -9.44
C SER A 2 -24.38 9.67 -9.14
N ASP A 3 -25.01 8.50 -8.95
CA ASP A 3 -24.29 7.25 -8.65
C ASP A 3 -23.29 6.88 -9.75
N LEU A 4 -23.63 7.18 -11.01
CA LEU A 4 -22.76 6.96 -12.18
C LEU A 4 -21.48 7.80 -12.15
N GLU A 5 -21.58 9.07 -11.70
CA GLU A 5 -20.41 9.96 -11.58
C GLU A 5 -19.46 9.48 -10.47
N LEU A 6 -20.01 8.90 -9.39
CA LEU A 6 -19.23 8.36 -8.29
C LEU A 6 -18.46 7.11 -8.71
N GLU A 7 -19.14 6.18 -9.41
CA GLU A 7 -18.53 4.96 -9.94
C GLU A 7 -17.39 5.26 -10.92
N THR A 8 -17.63 6.20 -11.85
CA THR A 8 -16.58 6.63 -12.81
C THR A 8 -15.37 7.23 -12.10
N LYS A 9 -15.57 8.03 -11.04
CA LYS A 9 -14.47 8.59 -10.25
C LYS A 9 -13.71 7.50 -9.51
N HIS A 10 -14.42 6.50 -8.97
CA HIS A 10 -13.81 5.38 -8.29
C HIS A 10 -12.95 4.53 -9.22
N GLU A 11 -13.44 4.23 -10.42
CA GLU A 11 -12.67 3.49 -11.43
C GLU A 11 -11.39 4.23 -11.83
N LYS A 12 -11.49 5.54 -12.12
CA LYS A 12 -10.31 6.38 -12.42
C LYS A 12 -9.31 6.41 -11.28
N TYR A 13 -9.79 6.46 -10.04
CA TYR A 13 -8.95 6.37 -8.85
C TYR A 13 -8.18 5.05 -8.81
N LEU A 14 -8.87 3.90 -8.99
CA LEU A 14 -8.25 2.58 -9.00
C LEU A 14 -7.19 2.44 -10.10
N ILE A 15 -7.49 2.90 -11.32
CA ILE A 15 -6.51 2.92 -12.42
C ILE A 15 -5.28 3.76 -12.04
N THR A 16 -5.50 4.93 -11.46
CA THR A 16 -4.43 5.86 -11.08
C THR A 16 -3.50 5.23 -10.04
N ILE A 17 -4.04 4.61 -8.99
CA ILE A 17 -3.20 3.99 -7.94
C ILE A 17 -2.43 2.77 -8.48
N ARG A 18 -3.03 1.97 -9.37
CA ARG A 18 -2.36 0.81 -9.99
C ARG A 18 -1.22 1.26 -10.90
N ASN A 19 -1.41 2.33 -11.66
CA ASN A 19 -0.36 2.93 -12.49
C ASN A 19 0.78 3.50 -11.64
N LEU A 20 0.46 4.18 -10.53
CA LEU A 20 1.47 4.69 -9.60
C LEU A 20 2.29 3.55 -9.00
N ARG A 21 1.63 2.47 -8.56
CA ARG A 21 2.28 1.25 -8.07
C ARG A 21 3.22 0.64 -9.10
N ALA A 22 2.77 0.47 -10.34
CA ALA A 22 3.60 -0.05 -11.42
C ALA A 22 4.82 0.85 -11.72
N ASN A 23 4.63 2.17 -11.71
CA ASN A 23 5.71 3.15 -11.89
C ASN A 23 6.71 3.20 -10.73
N ASN A 24 6.28 2.91 -9.50
CA ASN A 24 7.23 2.73 -8.38
C ASN A 24 8.09 1.50 -8.63
N PHE A 25 7.48 0.37 -9.00
CA PHE A 25 8.23 -0.87 -9.23
C PHE A 25 9.18 -0.81 -10.42
N SER A 26 8.82 -0.11 -11.49
CA SER A 26 9.73 0.10 -12.63
C SER A 26 11.00 0.89 -12.26
N LYS A 27 11.00 1.55 -11.09
CA LYS A 27 12.12 2.31 -10.53
C LYS A 27 12.76 1.63 -9.32
N ASP A 28 12.42 0.37 -9.04
CA ASP A 28 12.84 -0.38 -7.86
C ASP A 28 12.46 0.33 -6.53
N LEU A 29 11.35 1.07 -6.55
CA LEU A 29 10.81 1.74 -5.38
C LEU A 29 9.64 0.95 -4.79
N PRO A 30 9.53 0.86 -3.45
CA PRO A 30 8.36 0.26 -2.83
C PRO A 30 7.12 1.14 -3.02
N PHE A 31 5.96 0.51 -3.00
CA PHE A 31 4.67 1.18 -2.99
C PHE A 31 4.11 1.22 -1.55
N LEU A 32 3.88 2.42 -1.04
CA LEU A 32 3.36 2.65 0.31
C LEU A 32 1.84 2.56 0.30
N ILE A 33 1.28 1.73 1.17
CA ILE A 33 -0.16 1.61 1.36
C ILE A 33 -0.47 1.99 2.81
N LEU A 34 -1.18 3.11 2.97
CA LEU A 34 -1.68 3.58 4.26
C LEU A 34 -2.94 2.80 4.61
N SER A 35 -3.05 2.36 5.86
CA SER A 35 -4.09 1.44 6.32
C SER A 35 -4.63 1.85 7.67
N GLU A 36 -5.94 2.09 7.75
CA GLU A 36 -6.65 2.26 9.02
C GLU A 36 -6.82 0.92 9.77
N ASN A 37 -6.65 -0.21 9.08
CA ASN A 37 -6.72 -1.56 9.67
C ASN A 37 -5.41 -1.98 10.36
N LEU A 38 -4.38 -1.13 10.34
CA LEU A 38 -3.12 -1.37 11.03
C LEU A 38 -3.04 -0.50 12.28
N PRO A 39 -2.34 -0.94 13.34
CA PRO A 39 -2.05 -0.09 14.49
C PRO A 39 -1.38 1.23 14.08
N GLY A 40 -1.61 2.28 14.87
CA GLY A 40 -1.00 3.59 14.64
C GLY A 40 0.52 3.49 14.50
N GLY A 41 1.07 4.19 13.50
CA GLY A 41 2.49 4.13 13.17
C GLY A 41 2.88 2.96 12.28
N GLN A 42 1.95 2.07 11.89
CA GLN A 42 2.24 0.98 10.96
C GLN A 42 1.72 1.24 9.54
N VAL A 43 2.44 0.71 8.56
CA VAL A 43 2.14 0.83 7.13
C VAL A 43 2.47 -0.45 6.39
N TYR A 44 1.80 -0.69 5.27
CA TYR A 44 2.23 -1.71 4.33
C TYR A 44 3.18 -1.09 3.30
N LYS A 45 4.30 -1.77 3.02
CA LYS A 45 5.17 -1.49 1.87
C LYS A 45 5.23 -2.68 0.97
N GLU A 46 4.75 -2.51 -0.25
CA GLU A 46 4.85 -3.52 -1.28
C GLU A 46 6.11 -3.33 -2.13
N PHE A 47 6.74 -4.44 -2.51
CA PHE A 47 7.92 -4.45 -3.36
C PHE A 47 7.63 -5.17 -4.68
N ALA A 48 8.47 -4.90 -5.69
CA ALA A 48 8.33 -5.46 -7.04
C ALA A 48 8.43 -6.99 -7.10
N ASP A 49 9.11 -7.61 -6.12
CA ASP A 49 9.18 -9.07 -5.95
C ASP A 49 7.89 -9.71 -5.42
N GLY A 50 6.85 -8.91 -5.18
CA GLY A 50 5.54 -9.37 -4.75
C GLY A 50 5.40 -9.57 -3.23
N ARG A 51 6.41 -9.25 -2.42
CA ARG A 51 6.25 -9.24 -0.95
C ARG A 51 5.65 -7.93 -0.46
N ILE A 52 4.92 -8.00 0.65
CA ILE A 52 4.46 -6.82 1.38
C ILE A 52 5.07 -6.86 2.78
N GLU A 53 5.77 -5.83 3.19
CA GLU A 53 6.21 -5.64 4.56
C GLU A 53 5.18 -4.83 5.36
N ILE A 54 4.87 -5.29 6.57
CA ILE A 54 4.29 -4.43 7.60
C ILE A 54 5.46 -3.74 8.28
N GLN A 55 5.58 -2.42 8.13
CA GLN A 55 6.59 -1.62 8.79
C GLN A 55 5.97 -0.78 9.89
N GLU A 56 6.66 -0.65 11.02
CA GLU A 56 6.32 0.32 12.06
C GLU A 56 7.33 1.47 12.04
N VAL A 57 6.80 2.68 12.06
CA VAL A 57 7.53 3.95 12.13
C VAL A 57 7.39 4.48 13.55
N VAL A 58 8.51 4.65 14.23
CA VAL A 58 8.56 5.19 15.59
C VAL A 58 9.45 6.42 15.62
N SER A 59 9.03 7.48 16.31
CA SER A 59 9.87 8.63 16.58
C SER A 59 10.76 8.35 17.79
N ALA A 60 12.06 8.60 17.62
CA ALA A 60 13.06 8.59 18.69
C ALA A 60 13.69 9.98 18.75
N GLY A 61 13.02 10.90 19.43
CA GLY A 61 13.38 12.33 19.44
C GLY A 61 13.19 12.95 18.05
N LYS A 62 14.27 13.51 17.47
CA LYS A 62 14.25 14.13 16.12
C LYS A 62 14.42 13.14 14.96
N LYS A 63 14.59 11.84 15.24
CA LYS A 63 14.84 10.81 14.21
C LYS A 63 13.66 9.86 14.11
N PHE A 64 13.32 9.47 12.90
CA PHE A 64 12.38 8.38 12.65
C PHE A 64 13.15 7.08 12.49
N ARG A 65 12.69 6.02 13.15
CA ARG A 65 13.17 4.66 12.95
C ARG A 65 12.06 3.84 12.33
N THR A 66 12.43 2.99 11.38
CA THR A 66 11.54 2.00 10.79
C THR A 66 11.99 0.61 11.19
N ARG A 67 11.03 -0.26 11.51
CA ARG A 67 11.28 -1.69 11.73
C ARG A 67 10.27 -2.51 10.93
N VAL A 68 10.73 -3.61 10.35
CA VAL A 68 9.85 -4.59 9.70
C VAL A 68 9.25 -5.48 10.78
N ILE A 69 7.93 -5.43 10.93
CA ILE A 69 7.17 -6.25 11.89
C ILE A 69 6.89 -7.62 11.30
N LYS A 70 6.54 -7.66 10.00
CA LYS A 70 6.16 -8.90 9.32
C LYS A 70 6.35 -8.78 7.82
N VAL A 71 6.67 -9.90 7.17
CA VAL A 71 6.68 -10.04 5.71
C VAL A 71 5.50 -10.92 5.30
N LEU A 72 4.66 -10.42 4.40
CA LEU A 72 3.53 -11.11 3.80
C LEU A 72 3.91 -11.54 2.38
N LYS A 73 3.57 -12.77 2.01
CA LYS A 73 3.79 -13.34 0.68
C LYS A 73 2.57 -14.17 0.24
N GLY A 74 2.47 -14.45 -1.05
CA GLY A 74 1.38 -15.24 -1.64
C GLY A 74 0.01 -14.72 -1.23
N LEU A 75 -0.85 -15.62 -0.73
CA LEU A 75 -2.23 -15.31 -0.36
C LEU A 75 -2.39 -14.14 0.64
N GLN A 76 -1.43 -13.97 1.56
CA GLN A 76 -1.48 -12.86 2.52
C GLN A 76 -1.27 -11.50 1.83
N ALA A 77 -0.33 -11.44 0.88
CA ALA A 77 -0.10 -10.23 0.11
C ALA A 77 -1.29 -9.95 -0.84
N ASP A 78 -1.86 -10.99 -1.43
CA ASP A 78 -3.05 -10.86 -2.29
C ASP A 78 -4.27 -10.33 -1.53
N SER A 79 -4.46 -10.77 -0.29
CA SER A 79 -5.52 -10.25 0.56
C SER A 79 -5.40 -8.74 0.74
N VAL A 80 -4.18 -8.23 1.02
CA VAL A 80 -3.94 -6.79 1.14
C VAL A 80 -4.22 -6.09 -0.18
N ARG A 81 -3.72 -6.61 -1.31
CA ARG A 81 -3.98 -6.02 -2.64
C ARG A 81 -5.46 -5.89 -2.94
N LYS A 82 -6.25 -6.93 -2.64
CA LYS A 82 -7.72 -6.91 -2.81
C LYS A 82 -8.37 -5.82 -1.99
N THR A 83 -8.02 -5.72 -0.70
CA THR A 83 -8.57 -4.71 0.21
C THR A 83 -8.33 -3.28 -0.29
N TYR A 84 -7.19 -3.02 -0.94
CA TYR A 84 -6.80 -1.68 -1.41
C TYR A 84 -6.98 -1.46 -2.92
N GLY A 85 -7.68 -2.35 -3.63
CA GLY A 85 -7.99 -2.18 -5.06
C GLY A 85 -6.77 -2.28 -5.99
N LEU A 86 -5.74 -3.02 -5.58
CA LEU A 86 -4.47 -3.17 -6.29
C LEU A 86 -4.39 -4.44 -7.17
N LEU A 87 -5.45 -5.26 -7.18
CA LEU A 87 -5.67 -6.32 -8.18
C LEU A 87 -6.60 -5.83 -9.28
#